data_AF-A0AAJ2H2V3-F1
#
_entry.id   AF-A0AAJ2H2V3-F1
#
_cell.length_a   1.000
_cell.length_b   1.000
_cell.length_c   1.000
_cell.angle_alpha   90.00
_cell.angle_beta   90.00
_cell.angle_gamma   90.00
#
_symmetry.space_group_name_H-M   'P 1'
#
loop_
_entity.id
_entity.type
_entity.pdbx_description
1 polymer ?
#
loop_
_entity_poly.entity_id
_entity_poly.type
_entity_poly.pdbx_seq_one_letter_code
_entity_poly.pdbx_strand_id
1 'polypeptide(L)'
;MAVASLLTLIDDIATILDDIALMSKLAVKKTAGVLGDDLALNAQQISGVTSDRELPIVWRVAKGSLINKVILIPLALFISAVWAKGVLLLLMIGGLYLCYEGVEKVSHSLFHRHKPIKAETVEQSAEKAKQSIQDFKSLETEKVKGAVRTDFILSAEIVVISLGTMVGASLLDQFLVLVVIGIGITFGVYGLVAGILRLDDLGLYLIQKPEQFYKRMGCHILKLAPYLMKTLSIVGTAAMFLVGG
;
A
#
# COMPACT_ATOMS: atom_id res chain seq x y z
N MET A 1 -29.87 -29.81 28.06
CA MET A 1 -30.42 -28.97 26.96
C MET A 1 -29.59 -27.71 26.70
N ALA A 2 -29.10 -26.98 27.72
CA ALA A 2 -28.24 -25.81 27.51
C ALA A 2 -26.88 -26.10 26.82
N VAL A 3 -26.22 -27.22 27.16
CA VAL A 3 -24.93 -27.61 26.54
C VAL A 3 -25.10 -27.95 25.05
N ALA A 4 -26.18 -28.61 24.68
CA ALA A 4 -26.48 -28.92 23.27
C ALA A 4 -26.74 -27.65 22.46
N SER A 5 -27.48 -26.68 23.01
CA SER A 5 -27.73 -25.37 22.37
C SER A 5 -26.46 -24.53 22.21
N LEU A 6 -25.51 -24.64 23.16
CA LEU A 6 -24.22 -23.97 23.04
C LEU A 6 -23.34 -24.63 21.96
N LEU A 7 -23.34 -25.95 21.90
CA LEU A 7 -22.58 -26.70 20.89
C LEU A 7 -23.11 -26.42 19.48
N THR A 8 -24.43 -26.35 19.28
CA THR A 8 -25.02 -25.98 17.98
C THR A 8 -24.67 -24.54 17.59
N LEU A 9 -24.65 -23.60 18.54
CA LEU A 9 -24.26 -22.22 18.25
C LEU A 9 -22.78 -22.12 17.86
N ILE A 10 -21.91 -22.89 18.52
CA ILE A 10 -20.49 -22.95 18.18
C ILE A 10 -20.30 -23.57 16.78
N ASP A 11 -21.08 -24.60 16.44
CA ASP A 11 -21.04 -25.25 15.13
C ASP A 11 -21.51 -24.31 14.00
N ASP A 12 -22.59 -23.54 14.25
CA ASP A 12 -23.06 -22.51 13.32
C ASP A 12 -22.00 -21.41 13.10
N ILE A 13 -21.37 -20.93 14.19
CA ILE A 13 -20.27 -19.97 14.10
C ILE A 13 -19.09 -20.55 13.33
N ALA A 14 -18.71 -21.81 13.60
CA ALA A 14 -17.61 -22.48 12.92
C ALA A 14 -17.88 -22.61 11.41
N THR A 15 -19.12 -22.92 11.03
CA THR A 15 -19.54 -23.04 9.63
C THR A 15 -19.46 -21.70 8.91
N ILE A 16 -19.98 -20.63 9.52
CA ILE A 16 -19.89 -19.26 8.97
C ILE A 16 -18.42 -18.83 8.83
N LEU A 17 -17.57 -19.15 9.81
CA LEU A 17 -16.14 -18.85 9.76
C LEU A 17 -15.42 -19.61 8.64
N ASP A 18 -15.78 -20.86 8.37
CA ASP A 18 -15.20 -21.64 7.26
C ASP A 18 -15.59 -21.05 5.91
N ASP A 19 -16.85 -20.67 5.73
CA ASP A 19 -17.33 -19.98 4.53
C ASP A 19 -16.60 -18.65 4.31
N ILE A 20 -16.44 -17.85 5.36
CA ILE A 20 -15.66 -16.60 5.33
C ILE A 20 -14.21 -16.86 4.94
N ALA A 21 -13.59 -17.92 5.48
CA ALA A 21 -12.21 -18.28 5.18
C ALA A 21 -12.06 -18.68 3.70
N LEU A 22 -12.98 -19.48 3.17
CA LEU A 22 -12.98 -19.90 1.76
C LEU A 22 -13.19 -18.71 0.82
N MET A 23 -14.17 -17.85 1.09
CA MET A 23 -14.43 -16.65 0.30
C MET A 23 -13.26 -15.67 0.35
N SER A 24 -12.69 -15.46 1.54
CA SER A 24 -11.50 -14.62 1.73
C SER A 24 -10.32 -15.15 0.91
N LYS A 25 -10.08 -16.46 0.92
CA LYS A 25 -9.01 -17.09 0.14
C LYS A 25 -9.20 -16.92 -1.36
N LEU A 26 -10.43 -17.06 -1.86
CA LEU A 26 -10.75 -16.86 -3.28
C LEU A 26 -10.57 -15.40 -3.69
N ALA A 27 -11.04 -14.48 -2.87
CA ALA A 27 -10.89 -13.05 -3.10
C ALA A 27 -9.40 -12.64 -3.11
N VAL A 28 -8.60 -13.06 -2.11
CA VAL A 28 -7.15 -12.84 -2.08
C VAL A 28 -6.46 -13.41 -3.31
N LYS A 29 -6.85 -14.61 -3.75
CA LYS A 29 -6.30 -15.21 -4.98
C LYS A 29 -6.61 -14.37 -6.22
N LYS A 30 -7.80 -13.76 -6.29
CA LYS A 30 -8.23 -12.91 -7.41
C LYS A 30 -7.63 -11.51 -7.36
N THR A 31 -7.29 -11.02 -6.17
CA THR A 31 -6.66 -9.71 -5.97
C THR A 31 -5.14 -9.77 -5.88
N ALA A 32 -4.52 -10.96 -6.02
CA ALA A 32 -3.08 -11.15 -5.87
C ALA A 32 -2.22 -10.28 -6.81
N GLY A 33 -2.68 -10.02 -8.03
CA GLY A 33 -2.01 -9.08 -8.96
C GLY A 33 -2.03 -7.64 -8.43
N VAL A 34 -3.22 -7.16 -8.11
CA VAL A 34 -3.47 -5.80 -7.56
C VAL A 34 -2.77 -5.60 -6.20
N LEU A 35 -2.62 -6.66 -5.41
CA LEU A 35 -1.84 -6.68 -4.16
C LEU A 35 -0.34 -6.41 -4.41
N GLY A 36 0.20 -6.96 -5.50
CA GLY A 36 1.58 -6.68 -5.92
C GLY A 36 1.75 -5.24 -6.36
N ASP A 37 0.76 -4.70 -7.06
CA ASP A 37 0.69 -3.31 -7.47
C ASP A 37 0.64 -2.37 -6.26
N ASP A 38 -0.18 -2.69 -5.25
CA ASP A 38 -0.31 -1.94 -3.98
C ASP A 38 1.00 -1.93 -3.19
N LEU A 39 1.70 -3.07 -3.14
CA LEU A 39 3.04 -3.16 -2.56
C LEU A 39 4.04 -2.25 -3.27
N ALA A 40 4.12 -2.34 -4.60
CA ALA A 40 5.07 -1.58 -5.39
C ALA A 40 4.82 -0.07 -5.29
N LEU A 41 3.54 0.33 -5.36
CA LEU A 41 3.15 1.72 -5.28
C LEU A 41 3.38 2.33 -3.90
N ASN A 42 3.02 1.63 -2.83
CA ASN A 42 3.27 2.13 -1.47
C ASN A 42 4.77 2.20 -1.17
N ALA A 43 5.56 1.21 -1.59
CA ALA A 43 7.01 1.25 -1.41
C ALA A 43 7.64 2.41 -2.19
N GLN A 44 7.21 2.66 -3.44
CA GLN A 44 7.68 3.78 -4.25
C GLN A 44 7.37 5.15 -3.60
N GLN A 45 6.15 5.33 -3.08
CA GLN A 45 5.72 6.63 -2.53
C GLN A 45 6.43 7.00 -1.24
N ILE A 46 6.86 6.00 -0.47
CA ILE A 46 7.55 6.19 0.80
C ILE A 46 9.07 6.28 0.60
N SER A 47 9.59 5.79 -0.53
CA SER A 47 11.00 5.90 -0.88
C SER A 47 11.48 7.35 -1.02
N GLY A 48 12.78 7.55 -0.72
CA GLY A 48 13.46 8.84 -0.86
C GLY A 48 13.20 9.82 0.28
N VAL A 49 12.70 9.33 1.42
CA VAL A 49 12.75 10.06 2.70
C VAL A 49 14.01 9.60 3.45
N THR A 50 14.51 10.40 4.41
CA THR A 50 15.61 9.95 5.26
C THR A 50 15.24 8.63 5.96
N SER A 51 16.15 7.66 5.98
CA SER A 51 15.90 6.28 6.47
C SER A 51 15.24 6.23 7.86
N ASP A 52 15.60 7.16 8.76
CA ASP A 52 15.03 7.26 10.12
C ASP A 52 13.53 7.61 10.15
N ARG A 53 12.95 8.10 9.05
CA ARG A 53 11.56 8.57 8.95
C ARG A 53 10.67 7.69 8.09
N GLU A 54 11.22 6.72 7.38
CA GLU A 54 10.46 5.85 6.48
C GLU A 54 9.43 4.98 7.25
N LEU A 55 9.84 4.29 8.33
CA LEU A 55 8.94 3.46 9.13
C LEU A 55 7.79 4.26 9.81
N PRO A 56 8.05 5.42 10.45
CA PRO A 56 6.98 6.28 10.95
C PRO A 56 5.98 6.72 9.87
N ILE A 57 6.45 6.95 8.64
CA ILE A 57 5.58 7.30 7.51
C ILE A 57 4.73 6.10 7.11
N VAL A 58 5.31 4.91 6.95
CA VAL A 58 4.56 3.67 6.68
C VAL A 58 3.43 3.48 7.69
N TRP A 59 3.72 3.70 8.97
CA TRP A 59 2.72 3.59 10.03
C TRP A 59 1.59 4.63 9.93
N ARG A 60 1.93 5.88 9.56
CA ARG A 60 0.93 6.93 9.31
C ARG A 60 0.04 6.60 8.11
N VAL A 61 0.62 6.07 7.04
CA VAL A 61 -0.11 5.64 5.85
C VAL A 61 -1.01 4.45 6.17
N ALA A 62 -0.50 3.43 6.87
CA ALA A 62 -1.29 2.27 7.30
C ALA A 62 -2.51 2.67 8.15
N LYS A 63 -2.33 3.63 9.09
CA LYS A 63 -3.46 4.19 9.86
C LYS A 63 -4.48 4.91 8.97
N GLY A 64 -4.02 5.71 8.01
CA GLY A 64 -4.89 6.38 7.04
C GLY A 64 -5.66 5.38 6.17
N SER A 65 -4.97 4.33 5.71
CA SER A 65 -5.54 3.22 4.94
C SER A 65 -6.64 2.46 5.70
N LEU A 66 -6.45 2.21 7.00
CA LEU A 66 -7.50 1.60 7.83
C LEU A 66 -8.75 2.47 7.92
N ILE A 67 -8.58 3.79 8.14
CA ILE A 67 -9.72 4.73 8.19
C ILE A 67 -10.44 4.75 6.84
N ASN A 68 -9.68 4.78 5.74
CA ASN A 68 -10.22 4.69 4.39
C ASN A 68 -11.07 3.43 4.20
N LYS A 69 -10.56 2.26 4.62
CA LYS A 69 -11.27 0.98 4.48
C LYS A 69 -12.54 0.91 5.34
N VAL A 70 -12.53 1.50 6.54
CA VAL A 70 -13.73 1.62 7.39
C VAL A 70 -14.85 2.41 6.70
N ILE A 71 -14.52 3.40 5.86
CA ILE A 71 -15.50 4.18 5.11
C ILE A 71 -15.85 3.49 3.79
N LEU A 72 -14.85 2.97 3.09
CA LEU A 72 -14.96 2.37 1.77
C LEU A 72 -15.80 1.09 1.78
N ILE A 73 -15.62 0.19 2.76
CA ILE A 73 -16.30 -1.10 2.80
C ILE A 73 -17.82 -0.94 2.93
N PRO A 74 -18.37 -0.20 3.91
CA PRO A 74 -19.80 0.05 4.00
C PRO A 74 -20.36 0.77 2.77
N LEU A 75 -19.61 1.74 2.24
CA LEU A 75 -20.02 2.49 1.06
C LEU A 75 -20.10 1.58 -0.19
N ALA A 76 -19.10 0.72 -0.39
CA ALA A 76 -19.08 -0.23 -1.50
C ALA A 76 -20.22 -1.25 -1.40
N LEU A 77 -20.49 -1.77 -0.20
CA LEU A 77 -21.64 -2.66 0.03
C LEU A 77 -22.96 -1.94 -0.27
N PHE A 78 -23.13 -0.71 0.22
CA PHE A 78 -24.31 0.10 -0.04
C PHE A 78 -24.53 0.34 -1.54
N ILE A 79 -23.48 0.77 -2.26
CA ILE A 79 -23.55 0.97 -3.71
C ILE A 79 -23.84 -0.35 -4.42
N SER A 80 -23.22 -1.46 -4.02
CA SER A 80 -23.44 -2.77 -4.65
C SER A 80 -24.89 -3.26 -4.49
N ALA A 81 -25.52 -2.97 -3.35
CA ALA A 81 -26.89 -3.35 -3.06
C ALA A 81 -27.91 -2.52 -3.86
N VAL A 82 -27.65 -1.22 -4.07
CA VAL A 82 -28.55 -0.32 -4.80
C VAL A 82 -28.31 -0.38 -6.32
N TRP A 83 -27.06 -0.47 -6.73
CA TRP A 83 -26.64 -0.45 -8.13
C TRP A 83 -25.34 -1.24 -8.33
N ALA A 84 -25.47 -2.54 -8.64
CA ALA A 84 -24.35 -3.45 -8.82
C ALA A 84 -23.27 -2.96 -9.81
N LYS A 85 -23.65 -2.22 -10.86
CA LYS A 85 -22.71 -1.65 -11.84
C LYS A 85 -22.07 -0.33 -11.40
N GLY A 86 -22.60 0.33 -10.37
CA GLY A 86 -22.11 1.61 -9.87
C GLY A 86 -20.70 1.52 -9.28
N VAL A 87 -20.40 0.39 -8.63
CA VAL A 87 -19.06 0.12 -8.05
C VAL A 87 -17.98 0.06 -9.15
N LEU A 88 -18.28 -0.60 -10.28
CA LEU A 88 -17.38 -0.66 -11.44
C LEU A 88 -17.17 0.73 -12.07
N LEU A 89 -18.23 1.52 -12.22
CA LEU A 89 -18.13 2.86 -12.80
C LEU A 89 -17.28 3.79 -11.92
N LEU A 90 -17.48 3.74 -10.60
CA LEU A 90 -16.69 4.52 -9.64
C LEU A 90 -15.21 4.11 -9.69
N LEU A 91 -14.93 2.81 -9.82
CA LEU A 91 -13.58 2.30 -9.99
C LEU A 91 -12.92 2.82 -11.28
N MET A 92 -13.63 2.82 -12.41
CA MET A 92 -13.09 3.35 -13.68
C MET A 92 -12.71 4.83 -13.57
N ILE A 93 -13.49 5.63 -12.83
CA ILE A 93 -13.15 7.04 -12.58
C ILE A 93 -11.88 7.14 -11.72
N GLY A 94 -11.73 6.29 -10.70
CA GLY A 94 -10.51 6.21 -9.88
C GLY A 94 -9.28 5.79 -10.69
N GLY A 95 -9.41 4.79 -11.56
CA GLY A 95 -8.35 4.34 -12.47
C GLY A 95 -7.92 5.45 -13.44
N LEU A 96 -8.87 6.22 -13.99
CA LEU A 96 -8.56 7.37 -14.82
C LEU A 96 -7.74 8.44 -14.07
N TYR A 97 -8.07 8.69 -12.79
CA TYR A 97 -7.29 9.60 -11.95
C TYR A 97 -5.87 9.08 -11.70
N LEU A 98 -5.69 7.78 -11.44
CA LEU A 98 -4.36 7.17 -11.30
C LEU A 98 -3.53 7.26 -12.58
N CYS A 99 -4.15 7.08 -13.74
CA CYS A 99 -3.49 7.29 -15.03
C CYS A 99 -3.00 8.74 -15.19
N TYR A 100 -3.83 9.71 -14.80
CA TYR A 100 -3.42 11.12 -14.80
C TYR A 100 -2.20 11.35 -13.89
N GLU A 101 -2.24 10.85 -12.64
CA GLU A 101 -1.13 10.98 -11.69
C GLU A 101 0.13 10.24 -12.17
N GLY A 102 -0.03 9.08 -12.81
CA GLY A 102 1.05 8.30 -13.41
C GLY A 102 1.76 9.06 -14.53
N VAL A 103 0.99 9.69 -15.43
CA VAL A 103 1.55 10.54 -16.51
C VAL A 103 2.31 11.73 -15.93
N GLU A 104 1.77 12.39 -14.91
CA GLU A 104 2.44 13.51 -14.24
C GLU A 104 3.80 13.09 -13.66
N LYS A 105 3.86 11.94 -12.99
CA LYS A 105 5.10 11.37 -12.44
C LYS A 105 6.11 11.00 -13.53
N VAL A 106 5.66 10.37 -14.63
CA VAL A 106 6.53 10.05 -15.77
C VAL A 106 7.06 11.31 -16.43
N SER A 107 6.21 12.31 -16.62
CA SER A 107 6.57 13.61 -17.21
C SER A 107 7.64 14.31 -16.38
N HIS A 108 7.44 14.43 -15.05
CA HIS A 108 8.45 15.01 -14.16
C HIS A 108 9.77 14.23 -14.18
N SER A 109 9.73 12.90 -14.21
CA SER A 109 10.92 12.06 -14.29
C SER A 109 11.67 12.22 -15.62
N LEU A 110 10.98 12.48 -16.73
CA LEU A 110 11.58 12.69 -18.04
C LEU A 110 12.12 14.12 -18.20
N PHE A 111 11.39 15.14 -17.73
CA PHE A 111 11.79 16.54 -17.84
C PHE A 111 12.90 16.96 -16.85
N HIS A 112 13.06 16.28 -15.71
CA HIS A 112 14.22 16.50 -14.82
C HIS A 112 15.51 15.82 -15.29
N ARG A 113 15.48 15.07 -16.40
CA ARG A 113 16.70 14.54 -17.04
C ARG A 113 17.48 15.60 -17.84
N HIS A 114 17.04 16.87 -17.86
CA HIS A 114 17.61 17.96 -18.68
C HIS A 114 17.90 19.29 -17.94
N LYS A 115 18.09 19.29 -16.62
CA LYS A 115 18.78 20.42 -15.96
C LYS A 115 20.19 20.00 -15.51
N PRO A 116 21.27 20.50 -16.13
CA PRO A 116 22.59 20.34 -15.55
C PRO A 116 22.59 21.02 -14.18
N ILE A 117 23.17 20.34 -13.20
CA ILE A 117 23.50 20.88 -11.89
C ILE A 117 24.36 22.12 -12.13
N LYS A 118 23.77 23.32 -12.01
CA LYS A 118 24.54 24.56 -11.92
C LYS A 118 25.08 24.64 -10.50
N ALA A 119 26.39 24.54 -10.39
CA ALA A 119 27.13 24.91 -9.20
C ALA A 119 26.95 26.42 -8.95
N GLU A 120 26.27 26.79 -7.87
CA GLU A 120 26.26 28.16 -7.36
C GLU A 120 26.55 28.15 -5.85
N THR A 121 27.83 28.44 -5.58
CA THR A 121 28.48 29.16 -4.47
C THR A 121 27.97 29.02 -3.02
N VAL A 122 28.92 28.69 -2.14
CA VAL A 122 28.83 28.29 -0.73
C VAL A 122 28.34 29.39 0.25
N GLU A 123 28.09 30.63 -0.17
CA GLU A 123 27.96 31.76 0.77
C GLU A 123 26.53 32.19 1.17
N GLN A 124 25.48 31.51 0.71
CA GLN A 124 24.08 31.84 1.11
C GLN A 124 23.49 30.87 2.16
N SER A 125 24.36 30.11 2.83
CA SER A 125 23.98 28.92 3.62
C SER A 125 23.56 29.18 5.07
N ALA A 126 23.48 30.43 5.54
CA ALA A 126 23.25 30.71 6.97
C ALA A 126 21.80 31.11 7.33
N GLU A 127 21.02 31.70 6.43
CA GLU A 127 19.65 32.17 6.74
C GLU A 127 18.53 31.18 6.36
N LYS A 128 18.76 30.23 5.44
CA LYS A 128 17.79 29.18 5.09
C LYS A 128 17.66 28.05 6.12
N ALA A 129 18.45 28.07 7.19
CA ALA A 129 18.49 26.99 8.18
C ALA A 129 17.32 27.00 9.19
N LYS A 130 16.55 28.10 9.30
CA LYS A 130 15.38 28.18 10.21
C LYS A 130 14.02 28.00 9.53
N GLN A 131 13.95 28.11 8.21
CA GLN A 131 12.73 27.80 7.42
C GLN A 131 12.61 26.32 7.05
N SER A 132 13.67 25.52 7.18
CA SER A 132 13.70 24.14 6.70
C SER A 132 12.81 23.17 7.51
N ILE A 133 12.58 23.37 8.80
CA ILE A 133 11.82 22.37 9.61
C ILE A 133 10.33 22.34 9.22
N GLN A 134 9.76 23.49 8.81
CA GLN A 134 8.35 23.58 8.43
C GLN A 134 8.12 23.01 7.02
N ASP A 135 9.09 23.19 6.11
CA ASP A 135 9.09 22.61 4.76
C ASP A 135 9.27 21.08 4.79
N PHE A 136 10.06 20.52 5.70
CA PHE A 136 10.20 19.05 5.79
C PHE A 136 8.93 18.36 6.31
N LYS A 137 8.25 18.93 7.32
CA LYS A 137 6.99 18.37 7.84
C LYS A 137 5.83 18.46 6.85
N SER A 138 5.78 19.53 6.04
CA SER A 138 4.77 19.68 4.99
C SER A 138 4.97 18.62 3.91
N LEU A 139 6.22 18.39 3.46
CA LEU A 139 6.57 17.35 2.50
C LEU A 139 6.24 15.92 2.99
N GLU A 140 6.55 15.59 4.25
CA GLU A 140 6.16 14.29 4.82
C GLU A 140 4.65 14.10 4.85
N THR A 141 3.92 15.17 5.21
CA THR A 141 2.45 15.12 5.29
C THR A 141 1.81 15.02 3.91
N GLU A 142 2.40 15.67 2.90
CA GLU A 142 1.98 15.56 1.51
C GLU A 142 2.23 14.15 0.97
N LYS A 143 3.40 13.55 1.23
CA LYS A 143 3.68 12.15 0.90
C LYS A 143 2.69 11.19 1.55
N VAL A 144 2.40 11.36 2.85
CA VAL A 144 1.39 10.54 3.54
C VAL A 144 0.02 10.71 2.90
N LYS A 145 -0.40 11.94 2.58
CA LYS A 145 -1.70 12.18 1.92
C LYS A 145 -1.77 11.56 0.53
N GLY A 146 -0.71 11.65 -0.27
CA GLY A 146 -0.61 11.02 -1.59
C GLY A 146 -0.73 9.50 -1.50
N ALA A 147 0.01 8.88 -0.58
CA ALA A 147 -0.02 7.44 -0.35
C ALA A 147 -1.40 6.97 0.09
N VAL A 148 -2.04 7.68 1.02
CA VAL A 148 -3.40 7.37 1.48
C VAL A 148 -4.43 7.53 0.36
N ARG A 149 -4.26 8.47 -0.58
CA ARG A 149 -5.16 8.62 -1.75
C ARG A 149 -4.99 7.49 -2.75
N THR A 150 -3.75 7.11 -3.05
CA THR A 150 -3.47 6.00 -3.97
C THR A 150 -3.97 4.68 -3.39
N ASP A 151 -3.70 4.42 -2.11
CA ASP A 151 -4.20 3.26 -1.37
C ASP A 151 -5.73 3.20 -1.36
N PHE A 152 -6.43 4.34 -1.28
CA PHE A 152 -7.90 4.36 -1.38
C PHE A 152 -8.39 3.80 -2.71
N ILE A 153 -7.75 4.18 -3.82
CA ILE A 153 -8.15 3.74 -5.16
C ILE A 153 -7.82 2.26 -5.37
N LEU A 154 -6.61 1.82 -4.98
CA LEU A 154 -6.21 0.42 -5.01
C LEU A 154 -7.08 -0.45 -4.08
N SER A 155 -7.40 0.04 -2.89
CA SER A 155 -8.31 -0.62 -1.97
C SER A 155 -9.71 -0.74 -2.56
N ALA A 156 -10.19 0.27 -3.30
CA ALA A 156 -11.46 0.21 -4.00
C ALA A 156 -11.44 -0.94 -5.01
N GLU A 157 -10.39 -1.07 -5.83
CA GLU A 157 -10.24 -2.17 -6.78
C GLU A 157 -10.30 -3.53 -6.10
N ILE A 158 -9.53 -3.71 -5.03
CA ILE A 158 -9.52 -4.95 -4.24
C ILE A 158 -10.92 -5.26 -3.72
N VAL A 159 -11.65 -4.27 -3.20
CA VAL A 159 -13.03 -4.43 -2.71
C VAL A 159 -13.98 -4.81 -3.86
N VAL A 160 -13.86 -4.17 -5.03
CA VAL A 160 -14.68 -4.47 -6.22
C VAL A 160 -14.46 -5.91 -6.68
N ILE A 161 -13.19 -6.31 -6.85
CA ILE A 161 -12.84 -7.67 -7.27
C ILE A 161 -13.33 -8.68 -6.24
N SER A 162 -13.14 -8.40 -4.95
CA SER A 162 -13.59 -9.26 -3.85
C SER A 162 -15.12 -9.42 -3.88
N LEU A 163 -15.89 -8.34 -3.99
CA LEU A 163 -17.34 -8.38 -4.14
C LEU A 163 -17.77 -9.23 -5.34
N GLY A 164 -17.04 -9.14 -6.46
CA GLY A 164 -17.27 -9.98 -7.65
C GLY A 164 -17.05 -11.48 -7.42
N THR A 165 -16.29 -11.88 -6.40
CA THR A 165 -16.10 -13.31 -6.05
C THR A 165 -17.19 -13.87 -5.13
N MET A 166 -17.99 -13.00 -4.51
CA MET A 166 -18.99 -13.34 -3.48
C MET A 166 -20.41 -13.03 -3.96
N VAL A 167 -20.64 -13.13 -5.27
CA VAL A 167 -21.96 -12.94 -5.88
C VAL A 167 -22.90 -14.02 -5.34
N GLY A 168 -23.99 -13.60 -4.68
CA GLY A 168 -24.97 -14.50 -4.08
C GLY A 168 -24.75 -14.84 -2.60
N ALA A 169 -23.62 -14.42 -2.00
CA ALA A 169 -23.42 -14.52 -0.56
C ALA A 169 -24.31 -13.51 0.20
N SER A 170 -24.55 -13.77 1.48
CA SER A 170 -25.32 -12.84 2.32
C SER A 170 -24.57 -11.52 2.52
N LEU A 171 -25.29 -10.43 2.80
CA LEU A 171 -24.66 -9.13 3.09
C LEU A 171 -23.71 -9.21 4.30
N LEU A 172 -24.03 -10.06 5.28
CA LEU A 172 -23.22 -10.27 6.46
C LEU A 172 -21.90 -10.95 6.08
N ASP A 173 -21.94 -12.00 5.25
CA ASP A 173 -20.73 -12.71 4.82
C ASP A 173 -19.84 -11.82 3.97
N GLN A 174 -20.42 -11.08 3.02
CA GLN A 174 -19.69 -10.11 2.21
C GLN A 174 -19.00 -9.06 3.10
N PHE A 175 -19.70 -8.53 4.10
CA PHE A 175 -19.12 -7.57 5.04
C PHE A 175 -17.96 -8.17 5.84
N LEU A 176 -18.15 -9.36 6.43
CA LEU A 176 -17.10 -10.01 7.22
C LEU A 176 -15.87 -10.34 6.39
N VAL A 177 -16.05 -10.87 5.18
CA VAL A 177 -14.95 -11.16 4.25
C VAL A 177 -14.20 -9.88 3.88
N LEU A 178 -14.91 -8.80 3.52
CA LEU A 178 -14.27 -7.52 3.18
C LEU A 178 -13.49 -6.92 4.35
N VAL A 179 -13.98 -7.06 5.59
CA VAL A 179 -13.26 -6.62 6.79
C VAL A 179 -12.00 -7.45 7.01
N VAL A 180 -12.10 -8.79 6.91
CA VAL A 180 -10.95 -9.70 7.06
C VAL A 180 -9.87 -9.39 6.02
N ILE A 181 -10.26 -9.25 4.75
CA ILE A 181 -9.37 -8.89 3.65
C ILE A 181 -8.79 -7.50 3.87
N GLY A 182 -9.62 -6.50 4.19
CA GLY A 182 -9.17 -5.13 4.38
C GLY A 182 -8.11 -5.01 5.48
N ILE A 183 -8.31 -5.68 6.61
CA ILE A 183 -7.33 -5.73 7.70
C ILE A 183 -6.10 -6.52 7.29
N GLY A 184 -6.29 -7.74 6.76
CA GLY A 184 -5.20 -8.65 6.38
C GLY A 184 -4.26 -8.04 5.34
N ILE A 185 -4.82 -7.41 4.31
CA ILE A 185 -4.06 -6.71 3.27
C ILE A 185 -3.33 -5.50 3.85
N THR A 186 -3.98 -4.69 4.68
CA THR A 186 -3.30 -3.52 5.28
C THR A 186 -2.08 -3.96 6.09
N PHE A 187 -2.23 -4.91 7.01
CA PHE A 187 -1.07 -5.37 7.78
C PHE A 187 -0.05 -6.13 6.94
N GLY A 188 -0.50 -6.92 5.96
CA GLY A 188 0.36 -7.67 5.05
C GLY A 188 1.20 -6.76 4.15
N VAL A 189 0.56 -5.86 3.41
CA VAL A 189 1.21 -4.95 2.47
C VAL A 189 2.14 -3.99 3.22
N TYR A 190 1.64 -3.24 4.20
CA TYR A 190 2.48 -2.28 4.92
C TYR A 190 3.55 -2.95 5.78
N GLY A 191 3.31 -4.17 6.26
CA GLY A 191 4.33 -4.99 6.92
C GLY A 191 5.46 -5.41 5.97
N LEU A 192 5.12 -5.84 4.76
CA LEU A 192 6.10 -6.16 3.71
C LEU A 192 6.86 -4.91 3.25
N VAL A 193 6.17 -3.77 3.04
CA VAL A 193 6.82 -2.49 2.71
C VAL A 193 7.81 -2.09 3.81
N ALA A 194 7.39 -2.13 5.08
CA ALA A 194 8.29 -1.83 6.20
C ALA A 194 9.49 -2.81 6.25
N GLY A 195 9.28 -4.09 5.91
CA GLY A 195 10.34 -5.08 5.80
C GLY A 195 11.34 -4.77 4.69
N ILE A 196 10.85 -4.39 3.51
CA ILE A 196 11.66 -4.00 2.35
C ILE A 196 12.54 -2.78 2.69
N LEU A 197 11.95 -1.77 3.33
CA LEU A 197 12.67 -0.54 3.70
C LEU A 197 13.75 -0.81 4.76
N ARG A 198 13.52 -1.80 5.63
CA ARG A 198 14.48 -2.18 6.68
C ARG A 198 15.62 -3.09 6.19
N LEU A 199 15.64 -3.47 4.91
CA LEU A 199 16.74 -4.22 4.33
C LEU A 199 18.06 -3.44 4.39
N ASP A 200 18.03 -2.12 4.28
CA ASP A 200 19.22 -1.26 4.32
C ASP A 200 19.85 -1.26 5.71
N ASP A 201 19.03 -1.05 6.76
CA ASP A 201 19.45 -1.15 8.16
C ASP A 201 19.99 -2.54 8.49
N LEU A 202 19.35 -3.58 7.96
CA LEU A 202 19.79 -4.96 8.14
C LEU A 202 21.17 -5.19 7.48
N GLY A 203 21.39 -4.62 6.29
CA GLY A 203 22.67 -4.65 5.59
C GLY A 203 23.79 -3.99 6.40
N LEU A 204 23.53 -2.81 6.97
CA LEU A 204 24.47 -2.11 7.85
C LEU A 204 24.75 -2.90 9.12
N TYR A 205 23.72 -3.44 9.76
CA TYR A 205 23.85 -4.28 10.96
C TYR A 205 24.70 -5.53 10.72
N LEU A 206 24.53 -6.17 9.56
CA LEU A 206 25.28 -7.37 9.18
C LEU A 206 26.78 -7.10 8.95
N ILE A 207 27.14 -5.92 8.45
CA ILE A 207 28.55 -5.53 8.25
C ILE A 207 29.30 -5.32 9.57
N GLN A 208 28.59 -4.92 10.62
CA GLN A 208 29.17 -4.73 11.96
C GLN A 208 29.48 -6.05 12.67
N LYS A 209 28.96 -7.18 12.19
CA LYS A 209 29.24 -8.50 12.77
C LYS A 209 30.67 -8.96 12.47
N PRO A 210 31.33 -9.67 13.40
CA PRO A 210 32.73 -10.07 13.24
C PRO A 210 32.93 -11.12 12.14
N GLU A 211 31.95 -11.99 11.89
CA GLU A 211 32.10 -13.08 10.92
C GLU A 211 32.08 -12.61 9.47
N GLN A 212 32.97 -13.17 8.67
CA GLN A 212 33.16 -12.79 7.27
C GLN A 212 31.97 -13.14 6.36
N PHE A 213 31.17 -14.14 6.75
CA PHE A 213 29.92 -14.49 6.08
C PHE A 213 28.89 -13.36 6.19
N TYR A 214 28.61 -12.88 7.41
CA TYR A 214 27.67 -11.78 7.65
C TYR A 214 28.12 -10.48 6.97
N LYS A 215 29.42 -10.16 6.97
CA LYS A 215 29.96 -9.00 6.24
C LYS A 215 29.71 -9.07 4.73
N ARG A 216 29.95 -10.24 4.11
CA ARG A 216 29.69 -10.45 2.67
C ARG A 216 28.20 -10.33 2.35
N MET A 217 27.34 -10.86 3.22
CA MET A 217 25.90 -10.80 3.04
C MET A 217 25.38 -9.36 3.18
N GLY A 218 25.83 -8.61 4.20
CA GLY A 218 25.48 -7.19 4.37
C GLY A 218 25.94 -6.31 3.21
N CYS A 219 27.15 -6.54 2.68
CA CYS A 219 27.61 -5.85 1.47
C CYS A 219 26.77 -6.15 0.23
N HIS A 220 26.25 -7.38 0.07
CA HIS A 220 25.35 -7.69 -1.05
C HIS A 220 24.01 -6.99 -0.89
N ILE A 221 23.44 -6.98 0.32
CA ILE A 221 22.18 -6.30 0.61
C ILE A 221 22.27 -4.81 0.28
N LEU A 222 23.31 -4.11 0.78
CA LEU A 222 23.51 -2.69 0.50
C LEU A 222 23.76 -2.38 -0.98
N LYS A 223 24.37 -3.31 -1.73
CA LYS A 223 24.53 -3.15 -3.18
C LYS A 223 23.21 -3.34 -3.93
N LEU A 224 22.32 -4.20 -3.44
CA LEU A 224 21.03 -4.50 -4.06
C LEU A 224 19.96 -3.46 -3.72
N ALA A 225 20.01 -2.87 -2.53
CA ALA A 225 19.13 -1.82 -2.05
C ALA A 225 18.78 -0.73 -3.10
N PRO A 226 19.75 -0.04 -3.74
CA PRO A 226 19.44 1.00 -4.73
C PRO A 226 18.78 0.44 -5.99
N TYR A 227 19.11 -0.80 -6.40
CA TYR A 227 18.44 -1.44 -7.53
C TYR A 227 17.00 -1.81 -7.19
N LEU A 228 16.76 -2.32 -5.97
CA LEU A 228 15.43 -2.65 -5.48
C LEU A 228 14.52 -1.41 -5.49
N MET A 229 14.99 -0.29 -4.92
CA MET A 229 14.26 0.98 -4.91
C MET A 229 13.96 1.49 -6.33
N LYS A 230 14.92 1.38 -7.25
CA LYS A 230 14.71 1.78 -8.66
C LYS A 230 13.69 0.87 -9.37
N THR A 231 13.73 -0.44 -9.12
CA THR A 231 12.76 -1.38 -9.69
C THR A 231 11.37 -1.12 -9.15
N LEU A 232 11.21 -0.87 -7.86
CA LEU A 232 9.92 -0.52 -7.24
C LEU A 232 9.34 0.76 -7.84
N SER A 233 10.18 1.75 -8.17
CA SER A 233 9.73 2.97 -8.82
C SER A 233 9.17 2.73 -10.23
N ILE A 234 9.79 1.84 -11.00
CA ILE A 234 9.32 1.48 -12.35
C ILE A 234 8.04 0.65 -12.24
N VAL A 235 8.04 -0.37 -11.38
CA VAL A 235 6.88 -1.26 -11.19
C VAL A 235 5.69 -0.49 -10.62
N GLY A 236 5.89 0.38 -9.64
CA GLY A 236 4.82 1.19 -9.08
C GLY A 236 4.24 2.15 -10.13
N THR A 237 5.09 2.83 -10.91
CA THR A 237 4.60 3.68 -12.00
C THR A 237 3.81 2.87 -13.04
N ALA A 238 4.26 1.66 -13.39
CA ALA A 238 3.53 0.75 -14.28
C ALA A 238 2.19 0.29 -13.69
N ALA A 239 2.16 0.01 -12.38
CA ALA A 239 0.96 -0.35 -11.65
C ALA A 239 -0.11 0.77 -11.71
N MET A 240 0.27 2.06 -11.68
CA MET A 240 -0.71 3.15 -11.84
C MET A 240 -1.47 3.08 -13.16
N PHE A 241 -0.80 2.63 -14.24
CA PHE A 241 -1.42 2.45 -15.54
C PHE A 241 -2.24 1.17 -15.63
N LEU A 242 -1.75 0.08 -15.03
CA LEU A 242 -2.44 -1.22 -15.05
C LEU A 242 -3.81 -1.14 -14.35
N VAL A 243 -3.88 -0.42 -13.24
CA VAL A 243 -5.14 -0.15 -12.51
C VAL A 243 -6.13 0.69 -13.34
N GLY A 244 -5.61 1.55 -14.22
CA GLY A 244 -6.43 2.42 -15.07
C GLY A 244 -7.05 1.75 -16.29
N GLY A 245 -6.63 0.52 -16.62
CA GLY A 245 -7.10 -0.24 -17.79
C GLY A 245 -6.06 -0.36 -18.90
#